data_AF-A0A1H9M556-F1
#
_entry.id   AF-A0A1H9M556-F1
#
_cell.length_a   1.000
_cell.length_b   1.000
_cell.length_c   1.000
_cell.angle_alpha   90.00
_cell.angle_beta   90.00
_cell.angle_gamma   90.00
#
_symmetry.space_group_name_H-M   'P 1'
#
loop_
_entity.id
_entity.type
_entity.pdbx_description
1 polymer ?
#
loop_
_entity_poly.entity_id
_entity_poly.type
_entity_poly.pdbx_seq_one_letter_code
_entity_poly.pdbx_strand_id
1 'polypeptide(L)'
;MRKFFQRRRDKEKNIHRPDIDTAVSSSHLLEHSYEHMKERFTIAWIVSQLAEDLEADIQNGLFLQLQQIRSKKEINNPQIYQWYELAEEGLNWIKNDQIIENEVEKSALSKPFAGHFSRVLQQVQINEKARTKENRDSDWKIYRDVIYSATQGKLLLTTSEQINQYKNGLLLCEKVIKTKQDISVARNTAKQAFEQFGLDSAKIMSYHLIISEAVTNVIKHAGNGKMYIYYDQGEFRVVVEDNGPGFPLDILPKTTLLAGFSTKDSLGQGFTLMMKMSRQILLETSDQGSSLILLLAEKD
;
A
#
# COMPACT_ATOMS: atom_id res chain seq x y z
N MET A 1 -16.86 -52.15 -43.91
CA MET A 1 -17.62 -51.10 -43.19
C MET A 1 -16.62 -50.14 -42.52
N ARG A 2 -15.77 -49.36 -43.21
CA ARG A 2 -16.04 -48.11 -43.96
C ARG A 2 -17.39 -47.42 -43.67
N LYS A 3 -17.28 -46.16 -43.22
CA LYS A 3 -18.31 -45.10 -43.09
C LYS A 3 -19.15 -45.06 -41.81
N PHE A 4 -18.58 -44.57 -40.70
CA PHE A 4 -19.38 -43.89 -39.64
C PHE A 4 -18.66 -42.74 -38.92
N PHE A 5 -17.45 -42.35 -39.32
CA PHE A 5 -16.73 -41.17 -38.82
C PHE A 5 -16.53 -40.13 -39.93
N GLN A 6 -17.55 -39.31 -40.20
CA GLN A 6 -17.42 -38.00 -40.87
C GLN A 6 -18.81 -37.36 -40.98
N ARG A 7 -19.14 -36.49 -40.01
CA ARG A 7 -20.05 -35.32 -40.10
C ARG A 7 -20.60 -34.96 -38.71
N ARG A 8 -19.74 -34.36 -37.89
CA ARG A 8 -20.10 -33.37 -36.86
C ARG A 8 -18.95 -32.36 -36.75
N ARG A 9 -18.65 -31.71 -37.87
CA ARG A 9 -18.16 -30.33 -37.91
C ARG A 9 -19.28 -29.54 -38.57
N ASP A 10 -19.42 -28.29 -38.16
CA ASP A 10 -20.42 -27.32 -38.63
C ASP A 10 -21.73 -27.33 -37.84
N LYS A 11 -21.66 -26.77 -36.62
CA LYS A 11 -22.63 -25.80 -36.06
C LYS A 11 -22.24 -25.44 -34.62
N GLU A 12 -21.03 -24.90 -34.43
CA GLU A 12 -20.79 -23.99 -33.31
C GLU A 12 -21.31 -22.63 -33.75
N LYS A 13 -22.49 -22.26 -33.25
CA LYS A 13 -23.02 -20.92 -33.38
C LYS A 13 -22.04 -19.97 -32.68
N ASN A 14 -21.56 -18.99 -33.42
CA ASN A 14 -20.94 -17.77 -32.91
C ASN A 14 -21.74 -17.22 -31.72
N ILE A 15 -21.29 -17.54 -30.52
CA ILE A 15 -21.54 -16.70 -29.35
C ILE A 15 -20.42 -15.68 -29.40
N HIS A 16 -20.77 -14.47 -29.84
CA HIS A 16 -19.91 -13.30 -29.70
C HIS A 16 -19.57 -13.18 -28.21
N ARG A 17 -18.39 -13.66 -27.82
CA ARG A 17 -17.78 -13.25 -26.55
C ARG A 17 -17.45 -11.77 -26.74
N PRO A 18 -17.97 -10.86 -25.92
CA PRO A 18 -17.55 -9.47 -26.00
C PRO A 18 -16.05 -9.43 -25.72
N ASP A 19 -15.31 -8.75 -26.58
CA ASP A 19 -13.87 -8.53 -26.43
C ASP A 19 -13.60 -7.90 -25.06
N ILE A 20 -12.89 -8.66 -24.21
CA ILE A 20 -12.49 -8.30 -22.85
C ILE A 20 -11.55 -7.08 -22.85
N ASP A 21 -11.03 -6.68 -24.01
CA ASP A 21 -10.21 -5.46 -24.20
C ASP A 21 -10.99 -4.15 -24.01
N THR A 22 -12.32 -4.19 -23.91
CA THR A 22 -13.13 -3.01 -23.57
C THR A 22 -13.21 -2.70 -22.07
N ALA A 23 -12.77 -3.64 -21.20
CA ALA A 23 -12.90 -3.50 -19.75
C ALA A 23 -11.99 -2.41 -19.13
N VAL A 24 -10.82 -2.16 -19.73
CA VAL A 24 -9.84 -1.18 -19.22
C VAL A 24 -10.28 0.26 -19.50
N SER A 25 -11.07 0.49 -20.56
CA SER A 25 -11.65 1.81 -20.84
C SER A 25 -12.88 2.09 -19.95
N SER A 26 -13.67 1.06 -19.62
CA SER A 26 -14.81 1.21 -18.73
C SER A 26 -14.43 1.46 -17.27
N SER A 27 -13.31 0.92 -16.77
CA SER A 27 -12.90 1.11 -15.37
C SER A 27 -12.57 2.57 -15.07
N HIS A 28 -11.80 3.24 -15.93
CA HIS A 28 -11.48 4.66 -15.75
C HIS A 28 -12.70 5.57 -15.91
N LEU A 29 -13.63 5.23 -16.80
CA LEU A 29 -14.89 5.98 -16.93
C LEU A 29 -15.80 5.80 -15.70
N LEU A 30 -15.85 4.60 -15.13
CA LEU A 30 -16.59 4.31 -13.90
C LEU A 30 -15.94 4.97 -12.67
N GLU A 31 -14.60 4.99 -12.61
CA GLU A 31 -13.83 5.61 -11.54
C GLU A 31 -14.00 7.14 -11.55
N HIS A 32 -13.88 7.78 -12.72
CA HIS A 32 -14.19 9.21 -12.86
C HIS A 32 -15.65 9.53 -12.51
N SER A 33 -16.59 8.66 -12.90
CA SER A 33 -18.02 8.83 -12.56
C SER A 33 -18.29 8.66 -11.07
N TYR A 34 -17.57 7.75 -10.39
CA TYR A 34 -17.71 7.50 -8.97
C TYR A 34 -17.14 8.65 -8.15
N GLU A 35 -15.93 9.12 -8.48
CA GLU A 35 -15.33 10.27 -7.79
C GLU A 35 -16.15 11.55 -8.01
N HIS A 36 -16.63 11.81 -9.22
CA HIS A 36 -17.56 12.94 -9.46
C HIS A 36 -18.85 12.81 -8.64
N MET A 37 -19.40 11.60 -8.51
CA MET A 37 -20.58 11.37 -7.68
C MET A 37 -20.25 11.67 -6.21
N LYS A 38 -19.18 11.09 -5.69
CA LYS A 38 -18.72 11.28 -4.31
C LYS A 38 -18.52 12.75 -3.97
N GLU A 39 -17.83 13.50 -4.82
CA GLU A 39 -17.62 14.94 -4.64
C GLU A 39 -18.94 15.70 -4.52
N ARG A 40 -19.89 15.43 -5.43
CA ARG A 40 -21.21 16.08 -5.40
C ARG A 40 -22.00 15.73 -4.14
N PHE A 41 -21.94 14.48 -3.68
CA PHE A 41 -22.58 14.08 -2.44
C PHE A 41 -21.95 14.78 -1.22
N THR A 42 -20.62 14.88 -1.19
CA THR A 42 -19.91 15.57 -0.11
C THR A 42 -20.22 17.06 -0.10
N ILE A 43 -20.26 17.73 -1.26
CA ILE A 43 -20.64 19.14 -1.36
C ILE A 43 -22.09 19.34 -0.89
N ALA A 44 -23.04 18.54 -1.37
CA ALA A 44 -24.43 18.62 -0.95
C ALA A 44 -24.58 18.43 0.56
N TRP A 45 -23.80 17.50 1.14
CA TRP A 45 -23.78 17.26 2.57
C TRP A 45 -23.23 18.48 3.32
N ILE A 46 -22.07 19.03 2.93
CA ILE A 46 -21.50 20.23 3.56
C ILE A 46 -22.52 21.38 3.54
N VAL A 47 -23.15 21.64 2.39
CA VAL A 47 -24.14 22.71 2.26
C VAL A 47 -25.34 22.50 3.17
N SER A 48 -25.81 21.25 3.32
CA SER A 48 -26.89 20.92 4.27
C SER A 48 -26.50 21.19 5.72
N GLN A 49 -25.23 20.96 6.08
CA GLN A 49 -24.72 21.23 7.44
C GLN A 49 -24.50 22.72 7.69
N LEU A 50 -24.17 23.51 6.67
CA LEU A 50 -24.03 24.97 6.77
C LEU A 50 -25.37 25.67 7.06
N ALA A 51 -26.48 25.03 6.75
CA ALA A 51 -27.82 25.49 7.06
C ALA A 51 -28.26 25.18 8.51
N GLU A 52 -27.36 25.38 9.48
CA GLU A 52 -27.53 24.96 10.89
C GLU A 52 -28.77 25.55 11.57
N ASP A 53 -29.18 26.77 11.18
CA ASP A 53 -30.35 27.47 11.71
C ASP A 53 -31.70 26.98 11.12
N LEU A 54 -31.68 26.08 10.14
CA LEU A 54 -32.89 25.51 9.54
C LEU A 54 -33.35 24.25 10.27
N GLU A 55 -34.65 23.99 10.26
CA GLU A 55 -35.22 22.74 10.77
C GLU A 55 -34.63 21.52 10.04
N ALA A 56 -34.48 20.40 10.76
CA ALA A 56 -33.85 19.19 10.23
C ALA A 56 -34.50 18.66 8.93
N ASP A 57 -35.83 18.79 8.80
CA ASP A 57 -36.54 18.40 7.58
C ASP A 57 -36.17 19.26 6.38
N ILE A 58 -35.87 20.55 6.62
CA ILE A 58 -35.43 21.49 5.59
C ILE A 58 -33.97 21.22 5.20
N GLN A 59 -33.10 20.91 6.17
CA GLN A 59 -31.71 20.50 5.91
C GLN A 59 -31.64 19.21 5.07
N ASN A 60 -32.44 18.21 5.43
CA ASN A 60 -32.53 16.95 4.68
C ASN A 60 -33.12 17.18 3.26
N GLY A 61 -34.14 18.04 3.15
CA GLY A 61 -34.70 18.46 1.87
C GLY A 61 -33.65 19.15 0.98
N LEU A 62 -32.84 20.03 1.55
CA LEU A 62 -31.76 20.73 0.85
C LEU A 62 -30.71 19.75 0.32
N PHE A 63 -30.29 18.78 1.14
CA PHE A 63 -29.36 17.73 0.71
C PHE A 63 -29.89 16.96 -0.51
N LEU A 64 -31.14 16.49 -0.45
CA LEU A 64 -31.77 15.73 -1.54
C LEU A 64 -31.94 16.57 -2.82
N GLN A 65 -32.28 17.86 -2.68
CA GLN A 65 -32.38 18.78 -3.82
C GLN A 65 -31.03 18.98 -4.51
N LEU A 66 -29.96 19.20 -3.75
CA LEU A 66 -28.61 19.42 -4.29
C LEU A 66 -28.01 18.16 -4.94
N GLN A 67 -28.49 16.96 -4.61
CA GLN A 67 -28.11 15.75 -5.35
C GLN A 67 -28.71 15.68 -6.75
N GLN A 68 -29.86 16.34 -6.97
CA GLN A 68 -30.61 16.27 -8.22
C GLN A 68 -30.15 17.31 -9.25
N ILE A 69 -29.51 18.40 -8.82
CA ILE A 69 -29.04 19.45 -9.73
C ILE A 69 -27.97 18.91 -10.69
N ARG A 70 -28.00 19.28 -11.97
CA ARG A 70 -26.95 18.86 -12.92
C ARG A 70 -25.81 19.88 -12.99
N SER A 71 -26.09 21.11 -12.60
CA SER A 71 -25.14 22.20 -12.54
C SER A 71 -25.45 23.12 -11.37
N LYS A 72 -24.42 23.70 -10.75
CA LYS A 72 -24.59 24.76 -9.73
C LYS A 72 -25.38 25.98 -10.22
N LYS A 73 -25.47 26.18 -11.55
CA LYS A 73 -26.32 27.21 -12.18
C LYS A 73 -27.83 27.00 -11.94
N GLU A 74 -28.25 25.81 -11.54
CA GLU A 74 -29.65 25.51 -11.21
C GLU A 74 -30.03 25.97 -9.79
N ILE A 75 -29.05 26.39 -8.98
CA ILE A 75 -29.27 26.88 -7.63
C ILE A 75 -29.72 28.35 -7.71
N ASN A 76 -31.03 28.56 -7.51
CA ASN A 76 -31.63 29.90 -7.60
C ASN A 76 -31.50 30.73 -6.32
N ASN A 77 -31.27 30.09 -5.17
CA ASN A 77 -31.13 30.78 -3.89
C ASN A 77 -29.67 31.29 -3.74
N PRO A 78 -29.45 32.62 -3.64
CA PRO A 78 -28.10 33.19 -3.57
C PRO A 78 -27.26 32.70 -2.38
N GLN A 79 -27.89 32.48 -1.23
CA GLN A 79 -27.20 32.01 -0.02
C GLN A 79 -26.77 30.54 -0.17
N ILE A 80 -27.65 29.69 -0.72
CA ILE A 80 -27.32 28.29 -1.01
C ILE A 80 -26.22 28.21 -2.07
N TYR A 81 -26.26 29.09 -3.07
CA TYR A 81 -25.21 29.17 -4.09
C TYR A 81 -23.85 29.52 -3.47
N GLN A 82 -23.80 30.52 -2.58
CA GLN A 82 -22.58 30.88 -1.86
C GLN A 82 -22.05 29.74 -0.99
N TRP A 83 -22.91 29.05 -0.25
CA TRP A 83 -22.51 27.87 0.53
C TRP A 83 -22.00 26.74 -0.34
N TYR A 84 -22.58 26.55 -1.52
CA TYR A 84 -22.13 25.56 -2.47
C TYR A 84 -20.71 25.88 -2.99
N GLU A 85 -20.44 27.13 -3.35
CA GLU A 85 -19.09 27.55 -3.76
C GLU A 85 -18.08 27.40 -2.63
N LEU A 86 -18.47 27.79 -1.41
CA LEU A 86 -17.62 27.62 -0.24
C LEU A 86 -17.35 26.14 0.06
N ALA A 87 -18.32 25.26 -0.11
CA ALA A 87 -18.15 23.82 0.03
C ALA A 87 -17.25 23.21 -1.06
N GLU A 88 -17.31 23.70 -2.31
CA GLU A 88 -16.37 23.34 -3.38
C GLU A 88 -14.94 23.74 -3.01
N GLU A 89 -14.73 24.97 -2.52
CA GLU A 89 -13.44 25.45 -2.07
C GLU A 89 -12.91 24.65 -0.87
N GLY A 90 -13.74 24.43 0.15
CA GLY A 90 -13.38 23.64 1.32
C GLY A 90 -12.99 22.21 0.99
N LEU A 91 -13.70 21.57 0.05
CA LEU A 91 -13.34 20.24 -0.43
C LEU A 91 -12.02 20.25 -1.21
N ASN A 92 -11.75 21.30 -2.00
CA ASN A 92 -10.47 21.46 -2.68
C ASN A 92 -9.31 21.64 -1.68
N TRP A 93 -9.51 22.36 -0.57
CA TRP A 93 -8.50 22.47 0.48
C TRP A 93 -8.15 21.11 1.08
N ILE A 94 -9.17 20.29 1.36
CA ILE A 94 -8.98 18.92 1.88
C ILE A 94 -8.21 18.06 0.88
N LYS A 95 -8.56 18.09 -0.41
CA LYS A 95 -7.87 17.31 -1.45
C LYS A 95 -6.41 17.72 -1.64
N ASN A 96 -6.10 18.98 -1.40
CA ASN A 96 -4.74 19.54 -1.55
C ASN A 96 -3.95 19.55 -0.23
N ASP A 97 -4.42 18.82 0.80
CA ASP A 97 -3.79 18.75 2.13
C ASP A 97 -3.50 20.13 2.76
N GLN A 98 -4.36 21.12 2.49
CA GLN A 98 -4.23 22.47 3.07
C GLN A 98 -4.74 22.50 4.52
N ILE A 99 -4.18 23.40 5.32
CA ILE A 99 -4.59 23.63 6.71
C ILE A 99 -5.93 24.38 6.69
N ILE A 100 -7.02 23.70 7.06
CA ILE A 100 -8.40 24.21 6.99
C ILE A 100 -8.53 25.54 7.74
N GLU A 101 -7.96 25.65 8.93
CA GLU A 101 -8.04 26.84 9.78
C GLU A 101 -7.44 28.07 9.08
N ASN A 102 -6.29 27.89 8.43
CA ASN A 102 -5.61 28.98 7.72
C ASN A 102 -6.39 29.44 6.48
N GLU A 103 -7.02 28.51 5.76
CA GLU A 103 -7.79 28.87 4.56
C GLU A 103 -9.13 29.54 4.93
N VAL A 104 -9.82 29.04 5.97
CA VAL A 104 -11.06 29.66 6.47
C VAL A 104 -10.83 31.09 6.98
N GLU A 105 -9.70 31.36 7.64
CA GLU A 105 -9.34 32.71 8.09
C GLU A 105 -9.16 33.70 6.91
N LYS A 106 -8.71 33.22 5.74
CA LYS A 106 -8.54 34.05 4.53
C LYS A 106 -9.87 34.36 3.84
N SER A 107 -10.90 33.54 4.03
CA SER A 107 -12.20 33.65 3.32
C SER A 107 -13.11 34.79 3.82
N ALA A 108 -12.63 35.67 4.70
CA ALA A 108 -13.36 36.84 5.20
C ALA A 108 -14.77 36.54 5.77
N LEU A 109 -14.97 35.33 6.31
CA LEU A 109 -16.23 34.87 6.91
C LEU A 109 -16.43 35.47 8.31
N SER A 110 -17.69 35.57 8.74
CA SER A 110 -17.98 35.96 10.13
C SER A 110 -17.44 34.90 11.11
N LYS A 111 -16.92 35.31 12.27
CA LYS A 111 -16.29 34.38 13.23
C LYS A 111 -17.17 33.18 13.62
N PRO A 112 -18.47 33.33 13.93
CA PRO A 112 -19.33 32.19 14.26
C PRO A 112 -19.46 31.21 13.09
N PHE A 113 -19.68 31.74 11.88
CA PHE A 113 -19.84 30.93 10.68
C PHE A 113 -18.54 30.23 10.26
N ALA A 114 -17.41 30.94 10.37
CA ALA A 114 -16.07 30.38 10.13
C ALA A 114 -15.79 29.17 11.03
N GLY A 115 -16.07 29.29 12.33
CA GLY A 115 -15.89 28.19 13.28
C GLY A 115 -16.77 26.99 12.98
N HIS A 116 -18.05 27.22 12.61
CA HIS A 116 -18.95 26.15 12.19
C HIS A 116 -18.45 25.46 10.91
N PHE A 117 -18.09 26.24 9.89
CA PHE A 117 -17.61 25.71 8.63
C PHE A 117 -16.32 24.88 8.79
N SER A 118 -15.34 25.36 9.57
CA SER A 118 -14.13 24.59 9.89
C SER A 118 -14.47 23.25 10.52
N ARG A 119 -15.40 23.19 11.48
CA ARG A 119 -15.85 21.95 12.11
C ARG A 119 -16.46 20.98 11.11
N VAL A 120 -17.30 21.46 10.19
CA VAL A 120 -17.89 20.63 9.13
C VAL A 120 -16.80 20.06 8.21
N LEU A 121 -15.83 20.88 7.79
CA LEU A 121 -14.72 20.42 6.95
C LEU A 121 -13.81 19.41 7.67
N GLN A 122 -13.54 19.60 8.95
CA GLN A 122 -12.78 18.64 9.75
C GLN A 122 -13.47 17.26 9.79
N GLN A 123 -14.80 17.21 9.90
CA GLN A 123 -15.55 15.94 9.84
C GLN A 123 -15.39 15.25 8.49
N VAL A 124 -15.45 16.00 7.38
CA VAL A 124 -15.20 15.45 6.04
C VAL A 124 -13.78 14.90 5.95
N GLN A 125 -12.78 15.67 6.40
CA GLN A 125 -11.37 15.26 6.36
C GLN A 125 -11.12 13.98 7.18
N ILE A 126 -11.73 13.85 8.36
CA ILE A 126 -11.63 12.64 9.19
C ILE A 126 -12.24 11.44 8.47
N ASN A 127 -13.44 11.59 7.89
CA ASN A 127 -14.13 10.51 7.19
C ASN A 127 -13.38 10.04 5.94
N GLU A 128 -12.81 10.96 5.17
CA GLU A 128 -11.97 10.64 4.01
C GLU A 128 -10.69 9.90 4.42
N LYS A 129 -10.03 10.33 5.51
CA LYS A 129 -8.85 9.64 6.06
C LYS A 129 -9.18 8.25 6.59
N ALA A 130 -10.31 8.09 7.28
CA ALA A 130 -10.76 6.80 7.80
C ALA A 130 -11.04 5.79 6.67
N ARG A 131 -11.76 6.22 5.62
CA ARG A 131 -12.04 5.38 4.43
C ARG A 131 -10.77 5.00 3.68
N THR A 132 -9.86 5.96 3.50
CA THR A 132 -8.56 5.69 2.86
C THR A 132 -7.76 4.66 3.64
N LYS A 133 -7.80 4.71 4.97
CA LYS A 133 -7.17 3.73 5.85
C LYS A 133 -7.83 2.35 5.73
N GLU A 134 -9.17 2.27 5.79
CA GLU A 134 -9.90 1.01 5.62
C GLU A 134 -9.62 0.33 4.28
N ASN A 135 -9.59 1.10 3.18
CA ASN A 135 -9.23 0.59 1.87
C ASN A 135 -7.79 0.06 1.84
N ARG A 136 -6.83 0.81 2.42
CA ARG A 136 -5.43 0.35 2.52
C ARG A 136 -5.28 -0.94 3.33
N ASP A 137 -6.00 -1.06 4.45
CA ASP A 137 -5.96 -2.26 5.29
C ASP A 137 -6.58 -3.46 4.57
N SER A 138 -7.66 -3.24 3.81
CA SER A 138 -8.27 -4.25 2.94
C SER A 138 -7.32 -4.69 1.82
N ASP A 139 -6.70 -3.74 1.12
CA ASP A 139 -5.73 -4.01 0.06
C ASP A 139 -4.52 -4.77 0.60
N TRP A 140 -3.95 -4.32 1.72
CA TRP A 140 -2.83 -5.00 2.38
C TRP A 140 -3.16 -6.46 2.70
N LYS A 141 -4.36 -6.73 3.23
CA LYS A 141 -4.82 -8.08 3.52
C LYS A 141 -4.89 -8.95 2.27
N ILE A 142 -5.43 -8.41 1.17
CA ILE A 142 -5.50 -9.11 -0.12
C ILE A 142 -4.09 -9.43 -0.62
N TYR A 143 -3.19 -8.46 -0.66
CA TYR A 143 -1.81 -8.67 -1.12
C TYR A 143 -1.07 -9.68 -0.26
N ARG A 144 -1.21 -9.61 1.07
CA ARG A 144 -0.63 -10.58 2.00
C ARG A 144 -1.12 -11.99 1.69
N ASP A 145 -2.43 -12.17 1.53
CA ASP A 145 -3.03 -13.49 1.32
C ASP A 145 -2.63 -14.07 -0.05
N VAL A 146 -2.55 -13.22 -1.09
CA VAL A 146 -2.06 -13.60 -2.44
C VAL A 146 -0.59 -14.00 -2.41
N ILE A 147 0.29 -13.19 -1.83
CA ILE A 147 1.73 -13.47 -1.77
C ILE A 147 1.99 -14.72 -0.93
N TYR A 148 1.32 -14.85 0.21
CA TYR A 148 1.44 -16.04 1.05
C TYR A 148 1.06 -17.31 0.26
N SER A 149 -0.08 -17.28 -0.43
CA SER A 149 -0.57 -18.43 -1.20
C SER A 149 0.36 -18.76 -2.38
N ALA A 150 0.78 -17.74 -3.14
CA ALA A 150 1.58 -17.92 -4.34
C ALA A 150 3.04 -18.31 -4.04
N THR A 151 3.56 -17.94 -2.86
CA THR A 151 4.88 -18.36 -2.39
C THR A 151 4.83 -19.60 -1.49
N GLN A 152 3.65 -20.22 -1.30
CA GLN A 152 3.47 -21.37 -0.40
C GLN A 152 4.00 -21.10 1.02
N GLY A 153 3.78 -19.88 1.52
CA GLY A 153 4.23 -19.42 2.82
C GLY A 153 5.71 -19.08 2.93
N LYS A 154 6.49 -19.16 1.82
CA LYS A 154 7.91 -18.78 1.81
C LYS A 154 8.14 -17.28 2.01
N LEU A 155 7.20 -16.44 1.59
CA LEU A 155 7.20 -15.01 1.87
C LEU A 155 5.92 -14.63 2.59
N LEU A 156 6.07 -13.97 3.73
CA LEU A 156 4.98 -13.48 4.55
C LEU A 156 5.08 -11.96 4.69
N LEU A 157 4.04 -11.25 4.24
CA LEU A 157 3.88 -9.84 4.61
C LEU A 157 3.36 -9.76 6.05
N THR A 158 3.99 -8.93 6.87
CA THR A 158 3.76 -8.88 8.32
C THR A 158 3.67 -7.43 8.81
N THR A 159 3.20 -7.21 10.03
CA THR A 159 3.14 -5.88 10.65
C THR A 159 4.39 -5.58 11.48
N SER A 160 4.61 -4.31 11.80
CA SER A 160 5.78 -3.87 12.58
C SER A 160 5.75 -4.45 14.00
N GLU A 161 4.55 -4.61 14.58
CA GLU A 161 4.33 -5.28 15.87
C GLU A 161 4.82 -6.73 15.84
N GLN A 162 4.48 -7.45 14.76
CA GLN A 162 4.88 -8.84 14.57
C GLN A 162 6.36 -9.00 14.27
N ILE A 163 7.05 -8.02 13.70
CA ILE A 163 8.50 -8.12 13.44
C ILE A 163 9.32 -8.07 14.72
N ASN A 164 8.89 -7.30 15.71
CA ASN A 164 9.65 -7.12 16.95
C ASN A 164 9.85 -8.45 17.70
N GLN A 165 8.94 -9.41 17.55
CA GLN A 165 9.08 -10.73 18.18
C GLN A 165 10.29 -11.52 17.64
N TYR A 166 10.73 -11.24 16.41
CA TYR A 166 11.87 -11.91 15.76
C TYR A 166 13.22 -11.27 16.11
N LYS A 167 13.21 -10.13 16.79
CA LYS A 167 14.40 -9.47 17.36
C LYS A 167 14.70 -9.91 18.79
N ASN A 168 13.99 -10.92 19.28
CA ASN A 168 14.28 -11.56 20.56
C ASN A 168 15.34 -12.66 20.36
N GLY A 169 16.08 -12.94 21.43
CA GLY A 169 17.10 -13.98 21.46
C GLY A 169 18.51 -13.43 21.65
N LEU A 170 19.51 -14.25 21.35
CA LEU A 170 20.91 -13.87 21.46
C LEU A 170 21.34 -13.07 20.24
N LEU A 171 21.67 -11.80 20.43
CA LEU A 171 22.24 -10.95 19.38
C LEU A 171 23.69 -11.36 19.10
N LEU A 172 23.95 -11.82 17.87
CA LEU A 172 25.27 -12.26 17.43
C LEU A 172 26.05 -11.16 16.69
N CYS A 173 25.34 -10.29 16.00
CA CYS A 173 25.93 -9.26 15.15
C CYS A 173 24.96 -8.09 15.00
N GLU A 174 25.48 -6.88 15.08
CA GLU A 174 24.83 -5.65 14.60
C GLU A 174 25.79 -4.93 13.64
N LYS A 175 25.27 -4.46 12.51
CA LYS A 175 26.03 -3.68 11.55
C LYS A 175 25.20 -2.56 10.94
N VAL A 176 25.73 -1.35 10.99
CA VAL A 176 25.18 -0.19 10.28
C VAL A 176 25.60 -0.24 8.80
N ILE A 177 24.65 0.06 7.91
CA ILE A 177 24.80 0.04 6.45
C ILE A 177 24.65 1.47 5.94
N LYS A 178 25.68 2.00 5.28
CA LYS A 178 25.65 3.37 4.70
C LYS A 178 26.25 3.44 3.31
N THR A 179 27.20 2.57 3.00
CA THR A 179 28.01 2.63 1.79
C THR A 179 28.11 1.26 1.12
N LYS A 180 28.53 1.22 -0.14
CA LYS A 180 28.73 -0.05 -0.87
C LYS A 180 29.80 -0.94 -0.21
N GLN A 181 30.77 -0.35 0.48
CA GLN A 181 31.79 -1.07 1.24
C GLN A 181 31.18 -1.84 2.42
N ASP A 182 30.06 -1.37 2.98
CA ASP A 182 29.40 -2.07 4.09
C ASP A 182 28.79 -3.40 3.67
N ILE A 183 28.57 -3.66 2.38
CA ILE A 183 28.09 -4.95 1.87
C ILE A 183 29.10 -6.07 2.19
N SER A 184 30.38 -5.84 1.89
CA SER A 184 31.43 -6.84 2.16
C SER A 184 31.69 -6.99 3.65
N VAL A 185 31.63 -5.88 4.40
CA VAL A 185 31.81 -5.88 5.86
C VAL A 185 30.68 -6.64 6.54
N ALA A 186 29.41 -6.34 6.23
CA ALA A 186 28.24 -7.01 6.78
C ALA A 186 28.31 -8.53 6.53
N ARG A 187 28.67 -8.93 5.31
CA ARG A 187 28.88 -10.34 4.97
C ARG A 187 29.97 -10.99 5.81
N ASN A 188 31.12 -10.34 5.99
CA ASN A 188 32.22 -10.90 6.78
C ASN A 188 31.88 -10.97 8.28
N THR A 189 31.17 -9.99 8.82
CA THR A 189 30.72 -10.03 10.22
C THR A 189 29.67 -11.13 10.42
N ALA A 190 28.75 -11.31 9.48
CA ALA A 190 27.80 -12.42 9.48
C ALA A 190 28.52 -13.78 9.45
N LYS A 191 29.55 -13.90 8.59
CA LYS A 191 30.42 -15.09 8.53
C LYS A 191 30.93 -15.49 9.90
N GLN A 192 31.56 -14.53 10.59
CA GLN A 192 32.17 -14.75 11.89
C GLN A 192 31.15 -15.18 12.94
N ALA A 193 29.96 -14.56 12.92
CA ALA A 193 28.86 -14.95 13.79
C ALA A 193 28.41 -16.40 13.55
N PHE A 194 28.25 -16.82 12.29
CA PHE A 194 27.88 -18.19 11.96
C PHE A 194 28.98 -19.21 12.27
N GLU A 195 30.25 -18.88 12.01
CA GLU A 195 31.40 -19.75 12.32
C GLU A 195 31.53 -20.00 13.82
N GLN A 196 31.30 -18.98 14.66
CA GLN A 196 31.33 -19.12 16.11
C GLN A 196 30.24 -20.06 16.65
N PHE A 197 29.11 -20.17 15.94
CA PHE A 197 28.05 -21.14 16.24
C PHE A 197 28.26 -22.50 15.53
N GLY A 198 29.39 -22.64 14.82
CA GLY A 198 29.83 -23.86 14.17
C GLY A 198 28.98 -24.25 12.96
N LEU A 199 28.45 -23.28 12.23
CA LEU A 199 27.72 -23.55 10.99
C LEU A 199 28.66 -24.10 9.90
N ASP A 200 28.15 -24.98 9.03
CA ASP A 200 28.93 -25.52 7.93
C ASP A 200 29.28 -24.46 6.88
N SER A 201 30.47 -24.58 6.30
CA SER A 201 31.03 -23.65 5.31
C SER A 201 30.15 -23.48 4.06
N ALA A 202 29.45 -24.52 3.60
CA ALA A 202 28.57 -24.42 2.43
C ALA A 202 27.26 -23.68 2.76
N LYS A 203 26.71 -23.89 3.97
CA LYS A 203 25.55 -23.11 4.47
C LYS A 203 25.92 -21.63 4.62
N ILE A 204 27.09 -21.33 5.19
CA ILE A 204 27.61 -19.97 5.32
C ILE A 204 27.73 -19.28 3.96
N MET A 205 28.27 -19.97 2.94
CA MET A 205 28.38 -19.42 1.59
C MET A 205 27.00 -19.12 0.97
N SER A 206 26.00 -19.97 1.22
CA SER A 206 24.63 -19.74 0.76
C SER A 206 24.02 -18.52 1.46
N TYR A 207 24.21 -18.39 2.78
CA TYR A 207 23.70 -17.27 3.56
C TYR A 207 24.38 -15.95 3.21
N HIS A 208 25.67 -15.99 2.87
CA HIS A 208 26.39 -14.83 2.36
C HIS A 208 25.73 -14.18 1.15
N LEU A 209 25.18 -14.99 0.25
CA LEU A 209 24.60 -14.51 -0.99
C LEU A 209 23.29 -13.75 -0.73
N ILE A 210 22.40 -14.32 0.08
CA ILE A 210 21.13 -13.68 0.45
C ILE A 210 21.31 -12.47 1.37
N ILE A 211 22.31 -12.50 2.25
CA ILE A 211 22.67 -11.32 3.06
C ILE A 211 23.20 -10.21 2.17
N SER A 212 24.06 -10.53 1.19
CA SER A 212 24.58 -9.53 0.25
C SER A 212 23.45 -8.87 -0.53
N GLU A 213 22.45 -9.64 -0.94
CA GLU A 213 21.28 -9.12 -1.64
C GLU A 213 20.44 -8.21 -0.75
N ALA A 214 20.12 -8.64 0.47
CA ALA A 214 19.35 -7.84 1.42
C ALA A 214 20.04 -6.52 1.75
N VAL A 215 21.35 -6.54 2.04
CA VAL A 215 22.13 -5.32 2.31
C VAL A 215 22.27 -4.44 1.07
N THR A 216 22.36 -5.06 -0.12
CA THR A 216 22.39 -4.31 -1.38
C THR A 216 21.07 -3.58 -1.62
N ASN A 217 19.93 -4.18 -1.26
CA ASN A 217 18.62 -3.54 -1.38
C ASN A 217 18.54 -2.29 -0.50
N VAL A 218 19.07 -2.33 0.72
CA VAL A 218 19.16 -1.14 1.59
C VAL A 218 19.92 -0.01 0.89
N ILE A 219 21.12 -0.30 0.35
CA ILE A 219 21.94 0.72 -0.31
C ILE A 219 21.27 1.26 -1.57
N LYS A 220 20.63 0.40 -2.37
CA LYS A 220 20.00 0.80 -3.64
C LYS A 220 18.72 1.60 -3.45
N HIS A 221 17.90 1.25 -2.46
CA HIS A 221 16.53 1.75 -2.37
C HIS A 221 16.30 2.71 -1.20
N ALA A 222 17.11 2.63 -0.14
CA ALA A 222 16.94 3.45 1.07
C ALA A 222 18.17 4.30 1.43
N GLY A 223 19.34 3.98 0.85
CA GLY A 223 20.62 4.65 1.09
C GLY A 223 21.28 4.29 2.43
N ASN A 224 20.52 4.09 3.50
CA ASN A 224 21.04 3.68 4.81
C ASN A 224 20.11 2.69 5.53
N GLY A 225 20.68 1.93 6.44
CA GLY A 225 19.93 0.96 7.24
C GLY A 225 20.82 0.23 8.24
N LYS A 226 20.31 -0.89 8.76
CA LYS A 226 21.00 -1.74 9.74
C LYS A 226 20.73 -3.21 9.47
N MET A 227 21.70 -4.05 9.83
CA MET A 227 21.58 -5.49 9.83
C MET A 227 21.82 -6.01 11.24
N TYR A 228 21.00 -6.98 11.64
CA TYR A 228 21.12 -7.73 12.88
C TYR A 228 21.12 -9.23 12.58
N ILE A 229 21.80 -10.00 13.40
CA ILE A 229 21.69 -11.46 13.41
C ILE A 229 21.36 -11.90 14.82
N TYR A 230 20.19 -12.51 14.97
CA TYR A 230 19.76 -13.14 16.22
C TYR A 230 19.84 -14.65 16.09
N TYR A 231 20.07 -15.32 17.21
CA TYR A 231 19.90 -16.76 17.35
C TYR A 231 18.89 -17.04 18.47
N ASP A 232 17.87 -17.81 18.13
CA ASP A 232 16.79 -18.17 19.05
C ASP A 232 16.13 -19.48 18.62
N GLN A 233 15.83 -20.35 19.57
CA GLN A 233 15.16 -21.64 19.34
C GLN A 233 15.73 -22.47 18.18
N GLY A 234 17.07 -22.55 18.07
CA GLY A 234 17.71 -23.34 17.01
C GLY A 234 17.86 -22.61 15.68
N GLU A 235 17.34 -21.38 15.55
CA GLU A 235 17.21 -20.69 14.27
C GLU A 235 18.03 -19.40 14.22
N PHE A 236 18.70 -19.14 13.09
CA PHE A 236 19.28 -17.83 12.81
C PHE A 236 18.24 -16.93 12.14
N ARG A 237 18.14 -15.70 12.66
CA ARG A 237 17.27 -14.66 12.12
C ARG A 237 18.13 -13.49 11.68
N VAL A 238 18.27 -13.31 10.37
CA VAL A 238 18.92 -12.11 9.83
C VAL A 238 17.85 -11.06 9.62
N VAL A 239 17.94 -9.96 10.33
CA VAL A 239 17.02 -8.82 10.22
C VAL A 239 17.75 -7.69 9.52
N VAL A 240 17.17 -7.17 8.44
CA VAL A 240 17.69 -6.02 7.69
C VAL A 240 16.62 -4.95 7.66
N GLU A 241 16.97 -3.76 8.12
CA GLU A 241 16.04 -2.65 8.28
C GLU A 241 16.56 -1.42 7.56
N ASP A 242 15.64 -0.67 6.98
CA ASP A 242 15.92 0.60 6.31
C ASP A 242 14.83 1.63 6.58
N ASN A 243 15.15 2.90 6.35
CA ASN A 243 14.22 4.02 6.43
C ASN A 243 13.91 4.59 5.02
N GLY A 244 13.84 3.71 4.02
CA GLY A 244 13.53 4.05 2.65
C GLY A 244 12.03 4.25 2.41
N PRO A 245 11.61 4.42 1.14
CA PRO A 245 10.21 4.67 0.80
C PRO A 245 9.29 3.45 0.91
N GLY A 246 9.82 2.30 1.33
CA GLY A 246 9.09 1.03 1.32
C GLY A 246 8.95 0.38 -0.05
N PHE A 247 8.25 -0.75 -0.09
CA PHE A 247 7.89 -1.46 -1.30
C PHE A 247 6.44 -1.15 -1.69
N PRO A 248 6.18 -0.67 -2.91
CA PRO A 248 4.81 -0.51 -3.40
C PRO A 248 4.09 -1.86 -3.48
N LEU A 249 2.92 -1.94 -2.82
CA LEU A 249 2.15 -3.18 -2.68
C LEU A 249 1.72 -3.78 -4.01
N ASP A 250 1.39 -2.94 -4.97
CA ASP A 250 0.98 -3.31 -6.33
C ASP A 250 2.11 -3.94 -7.16
N ILE A 251 3.36 -3.66 -6.78
CA ILE A 251 4.55 -4.18 -7.45
C ILE A 251 5.03 -5.49 -6.79
N LEU A 252 4.77 -5.68 -5.49
CA LEU A 252 5.26 -6.84 -4.73
C LEU A 252 4.90 -8.20 -5.35
N PRO A 253 3.65 -8.49 -5.79
CA PRO A 253 3.34 -9.75 -6.45
C PRO A 253 4.15 -9.97 -7.72
N LYS A 254 4.37 -8.93 -8.51
CA LYS A 254 5.15 -9.04 -9.76
C LYS A 254 6.62 -9.31 -9.44
N THR A 255 7.19 -8.59 -8.49
CA THR A 255 8.59 -8.75 -8.06
C THR A 255 8.88 -10.11 -7.42
N THR A 256 7.91 -10.66 -6.70
CA THR A 256 8.10 -11.91 -5.95
C THR A 256 7.73 -13.16 -6.75
N LEU A 257 6.75 -13.08 -7.66
CA LEU A 257 6.18 -14.24 -8.35
C LEU A 257 6.61 -14.38 -9.81
N LEU A 258 6.97 -13.28 -10.49
CA LEU A 258 7.40 -13.33 -11.89
C LEU A 258 8.92 -13.42 -11.98
N ALA A 259 9.41 -14.61 -12.34
CA ALA A 259 10.83 -14.82 -12.60
C ALA A 259 11.33 -13.83 -13.67
N GLY A 260 12.28 -12.97 -13.29
CA GLY A 260 12.88 -11.98 -14.18
C GLY A 260 12.12 -10.65 -14.28
N PHE A 261 11.02 -10.44 -13.54
CA PHE A 261 10.38 -9.13 -13.46
C PHE A 261 11.26 -8.18 -12.64
N SER A 262 11.84 -7.19 -13.31
CA SER A 262 12.69 -6.17 -12.72
C SER A 262 12.14 -4.80 -13.09
N THR A 263 11.55 -4.10 -12.14
CA THR A 263 11.28 -2.67 -12.26
C THR A 263 12.63 -1.95 -12.17
N LYS A 264 13.29 -1.70 -13.31
CA LYS A 264 14.59 -1.00 -13.44
C LYS A 264 15.60 -1.30 -12.31
N ASP A 265 16.50 -2.22 -12.59
CA ASP A 265 17.61 -2.68 -11.73
C ASP A 265 17.21 -3.54 -10.51
N SER A 266 17.24 -4.87 -10.74
CA SER A 266 17.54 -5.98 -9.80
C SER A 266 16.48 -6.50 -8.82
N LEU A 267 15.31 -5.89 -8.68
CA LEU A 267 14.38 -6.25 -7.60
C LEU A 267 13.85 -7.72 -7.62
N GLY A 268 13.68 -8.35 -8.79
CA GLY A 268 13.05 -9.68 -8.89
C GLY A 268 13.97 -10.89 -8.66
N GLN A 269 15.27 -10.76 -8.91
CA GLN A 269 16.21 -11.88 -8.71
C GLN A 269 16.53 -12.07 -7.22
N GLY A 270 16.61 -10.96 -6.48
CA GLY A 270 16.98 -10.99 -5.08
C GLY A 270 16.00 -11.76 -4.20
N PHE A 271 14.71 -11.42 -4.28
CA PHE A 271 13.67 -12.14 -3.53
C PHE A 271 13.59 -13.62 -3.92
N THR A 272 13.75 -13.94 -5.22
CA THR A 272 13.79 -15.33 -5.68
C THR A 272 14.93 -16.10 -5.01
N LEU A 273 16.11 -15.49 -4.91
CA LEU A 273 17.29 -16.09 -4.29
C LEU A 273 17.11 -16.28 -2.79
N MET A 274 16.61 -15.24 -2.12
CA MET A 274 16.29 -15.28 -0.70
C MET A 274 15.27 -16.37 -0.39
N MET A 275 14.22 -16.54 -1.20
CA MET A 275 13.18 -17.56 -0.97
C MET A 275 13.71 -18.99 -1.19
N LYS A 276 14.68 -19.18 -2.09
CA LYS A 276 15.30 -20.47 -2.33
C LYS A 276 16.21 -20.92 -1.20
N MET A 277 16.89 -19.99 -0.53
CA MET A 277 17.94 -20.31 0.45
C MET A 277 17.51 -20.12 1.91
N SER A 278 16.46 -19.34 2.16
CA SER A 278 15.86 -19.19 3.48
C SER A 278 14.76 -20.25 3.71
N ARG A 279 14.52 -20.57 4.98
CA ARG A 279 13.34 -21.34 5.37
C ARG A 279 12.09 -20.53 5.07
N GLN A 280 12.10 -19.25 5.44
CA GLN A 280 11.01 -18.30 5.25
C GLN A 280 11.55 -16.86 5.25
N ILE A 281 10.83 -15.97 4.57
CA ILE A 281 11.06 -14.53 4.57
C ILE A 281 9.85 -13.84 5.20
N LEU A 282 10.11 -12.88 6.08
CA LEU A 282 9.11 -11.92 6.51
C LEU A 282 9.47 -10.54 5.98
N LEU A 283 8.46 -9.83 5.50
CA LEU A 283 8.60 -8.47 5.02
C LEU A 283 7.54 -7.60 5.69
N GLU A 284 7.99 -6.59 6.40
CA GLU A 284 7.18 -5.43 6.75
C GLU A 284 7.67 -4.25 5.94
N THR A 285 6.74 -3.42 5.49
CA THR A 285 7.07 -2.27 4.66
C THR A 285 5.98 -1.22 4.76
N SER A 286 6.40 0.04 4.83
CA SER A 286 5.54 1.22 4.88
C SER A 286 6.27 2.41 4.24
N ASP A 287 5.64 3.57 4.25
CA ASP A 287 6.27 4.82 3.83
C ASP A 287 7.39 5.30 4.78
N GLN A 288 7.57 4.64 5.93
CA GLN A 288 8.64 4.92 6.90
C GLN A 288 9.88 4.02 6.74
N GLY A 289 9.81 2.99 5.89
CA GLY A 289 10.90 2.03 5.75
C GLY A 289 10.43 0.61 5.51
N SER A 290 11.40 -0.30 5.48
CA SER A 290 11.14 -1.74 5.40
C SER A 290 11.99 -2.51 6.37
N SER A 291 11.44 -3.63 6.82
CA SER A 291 12.11 -4.61 7.65
C SER A 291 11.98 -5.99 7.01
N LEU A 292 13.11 -6.55 6.61
CA LEU A 292 13.23 -7.87 6.00
C LEU A 292 13.85 -8.85 6.99
N ILE A 293 13.20 -9.97 7.23
CA ILE A 293 13.71 -11.03 8.09
C ILE A 293 13.90 -12.30 7.27
N LEU A 294 15.13 -12.80 7.25
CA LEU A 294 15.47 -14.10 6.70
C LEU A 294 15.55 -15.10 7.85
N LEU A 295 14.60 -16.03 7.87
CA LEU A 295 14.57 -17.16 8.79
C LEU A 295 15.38 -18.30 8.15
N LEU A 296 16.50 -18.64 8.78
CA LEU A 296 17.51 -19.54 8.22
C LEU A 296 17.51 -20.85 9.00
N ALA A 297 17.46 -21.97 8.27
CA ALA A 297 17.38 -23.30 8.86
C ALA A 297 18.52 -23.62 9.83
N GLU A 298 18.22 -24.49 10.79
CA GLU A 298 19.14 -24.96 11.82
C GLU A 298 20.35 -25.71 11.21
N LYS A 299 21.33 -25.94 12.08
CA LYS A 299 22.43 -26.89 11.88
C LYS A 299 21.82 -28.26 11.59
N ASP A 300 22.24 -28.90 10.48
CA ASP A 300 21.95 -30.33 10.29
C ASP A 300 23.00 -31.10 11.09
#